data_AF-A0A7C8IQ40-F1
#
_entry.id   AF-A0A7C8IQ40-F1
#
_cell.length_a   1.000
_cell.length_b   1.000
_cell.length_c   1.000
_cell.angle_alpha   90.00
_cell.angle_beta   90.00
_cell.angle_gamma   90.00
#
_symmetry.space_group_name_H-M   'P 1'
#
loop_
_entity.id
_entity.type
_entity.pdbx_description
1 polymer ?
#
loop_
_entity_poly.entity_id
_entity_poly.type
_entity_poly.pdbx_seq_one_letter_code
_entity_poly.pdbx_strand_id
1 'polypeptide(L)'
;MGVLRQEEVIANKVKESFANEPGFVFEKVAGAGAFGVILRFQNKNAESSEYRTIAVKALATLGDDGPEAKTLKLLKWARHIVTVIQIPLISDKTMWIKYNAIITEYIENGTLMGLKQRLGQYTNPPRKLPNRVLWAIFLCLARGCVAMAYPPPGDPEKTPTSSSDQLLETIPSNIDSHPPRNLKHGDLHEGNNQDEHPIFPVLKFIDFGSASEDEEAIEENIEAIGTVMCELFWEARDINQLVNDKQGENILDPNLDPDLVLLTAQCVACNPADRPSLSHLLSVIIPKTHQKYPHLPDESDRYISGLVQRTVFDAS
;
A
#
# COMPACT_ATOMS: atom_id res chain seq x y z
N MET A 1 33.10 -9.91 22.87
CA MET A 1 32.63 -9.37 21.57
C MET A 1 31.13 -9.61 21.51
N GLY A 2 30.33 -8.61 21.15
CA GLY A 2 28.90 -8.81 20.91
C GLY A 2 28.70 -9.50 19.56
N VAL A 3 27.79 -10.48 19.49
CA VAL A 3 27.34 -11.05 18.23
C VAL A 3 26.40 -10.03 17.58
N LEU A 4 26.73 -9.57 16.36
CA LEU A 4 25.86 -8.67 15.59
C LEU A 4 24.56 -9.39 15.24
N ARG A 5 23.45 -8.65 15.24
CA ARG A 5 22.15 -9.22 14.81
C ARG A 5 22.18 -9.51 13.32
N GLN A 6 21.46 -10.53 12.87
CA GLN A 6 21.43 -10.94 11.45
C GLN A 6 21.04 -9.78 10.52
N GLU A 7 20.08 -8.95 10.96
CA GLU A 7 19.69 -7.70 10.30
C GLU A 7 20.85 -6.72 10.11
N GLU A 8 21.68 -6.51 11.14
CA GLU A 8 22.83 -5.59 11.09
C GLU A 8 23.90 -6.11 10.12
N VAL A 9 24.12 -7.43 10.07
CA VAL A 9 25.03 -8.08 9.11
C VAL A 9 24.53 -7.90 7.68
N ILE A 10 23.24 -8.15 7.42
CA ILE A 10 22.63 -7.94 6.10
C ILE A 10 22.69 -6.46 5.69
N ALA A 11 22.31 -5.54 6.58
CA ALA A 11 22.31 -4.11 6.32
C ALA A 11 23.72 -3.58 5.99
N ASN A 12 24.74 -4.04 6.70
CA ASN A 12 26.13 -3.66 6.41
C ASN A 12 26.60 -4.21 5.06
N LYS A 13 26.25 -5.46 4.73
CA LYS A 13 26.55 -6.04 3.41
C LYS A 13 25.93 -5.25 2.26
N VAL A 14 24.67 -4.82 2.41
CA VAL A 14 23.99 -3.97 1.41
C VAL A 14 24.72 -2.63 1.25
N LYS A 15 25.07 -1.97 2.37
CA LYS A 15 25.82 -0.70 2.35
C LYS A 15 27.18 -0.87 1.66
N GLU A 16 27.91 -1.95 1.95
CA GLU A 16 29.21 -2.22 1.33
C GLU A 16 29.11 -2.47 -0.17
N SER A 17 28.08 -3.19 -0.65
CA SER A 17 27.81 -3.34 -2.08
C SER A 17 27.58 -1.98 -2.76
N PHE A 18 26.68 -1.14 -2.22
CA PHE A 18 26.36 0.16 -2.80
C PHE A 18 27.44 1.23 -2.61
N ALA A 19 28.28 1.14 -1.58
CA ALA A 19 29.42 2.06 -1.39
C ALA A 19 30.46 2.01 -2.52
N ASN A 20 30.42 0.96 -3.35
CA ASN A 20 31.26 0.78 -4.53
C ASN A 20 30.51 1.04 -5.84
N GLU A 21 29.25 1.51 -5.80
CA GLU A 21 28.41 1.76 -6.98
C GLU A 21 28.24 3.28 -7.22
N PRO A 22 28.81 3.84 -8.31
CA PRO A 22 28.80 5.28 -8.54
C PRO A 22 27.39 5.87 -8.65
N GLY A 23 27.13 6.95 -7.90
CA GLY A 23 25.86 7.68 -7.92
C GLY A 23 24.86 7.28 -6.83
N PHE A 24 25.10 6.20 -6.09
CA PHE A 24 24.25 5.82 -4.95
C PHE A 24 24.80 6.35 -3.63
N VAL A 25 23.89 6.84 -2.77
CA VAL A 25 24.22 7.27 -1.40
C VAL A 25 23.25 6.62 -0.42
N PHE A 26 23.78 5.92 0.57
CA PHE A 26 22.99 5.40 1.69
C PHE A 26 22.48 6.55 2.56
N GLU A 27 21.18 6.58 2.87
CA GLU A 27 20.58 7.60 3.75
C GLU A 27 20.22 7.04 5.12
N LYS A 28 19.36 6.01 5.19
CA LYS A 28 18.93 5.40 6.46
C LYS A 28 18.50 3.94 6.29
N VAL A 29 18.50 3.19 7.39
CA VAL A 29 17.68 1.97 7.49
C VAL A 29 16.24 2.44 7.66
N ALA A 30 15.35 2.03 6.76
CA ALA A 30 13.96 2.48 6.73
C ALA A 30 13.04 1.52 7.50
N GLY A 31 13.39 0.23 7.57
CA GLY A 31 12.67 -0.78 8.34
C GLY A 31 13.48 -2.07 8.45
N ALA A 32 13.14 -2.90 9.42
CA ALA A 32 13.65 -4.26 9.59
C ALA A 32 12.50 -5.14 10.10
N GLY A 33 12.41 -6.37 9.61
CA GLY A 33 11.32 -7.30 9.92
C GLY A 33 11.68 -8.74 9.56
N ALA A 34 10.72 -9.66 9.75
CA ALA A 34 10.95 -11.11 9.64
C ALA A 34 11.56 -11.56 8.30
N PHE A 35 11.26 -10.85 7.21
CA PHE A 35 11.70 -11.19 5.86
C PHE A 35 13.01 -10.50 5.41
N GLY A 36 13.51 -9.51 6.16
CA GLY A 36 14.73 -8.79 5.79
C GLY A 36 14.86 -7.37 6.33
N VAL A 37 15.75 -6.59 5.71
CA VAL A 37 16.00 -5.19 6.06
C VAL A 37 15.77 -4.29 4.84
N ILE A 38 15.07 -3.17 5.04
CA ILE A 38 14.80 -2.16 4.04
C ILE A 38 15.75 -0.98 4.26
N LEU A 39 16.57 -0.66 3.27
CA LEU A 39 17.50 0.46 3.28
C LEU A 39 17.08 1.51 2.25
N ARG A 40 17.07 2.79 2.65
CA ARG A 40 16.81 3.94 1.77
C ARG A 40 18.13 4.44 1.16
N PHE A 41 18.15 4.57 -0.15
CA PHE A 41 19.27 5.14 -0.91
C PHE A 41 18.79 6.28 -1.82
N GLN A 42 19.67 7.25 -2.04
CA GLN A 42 19.51 8.27 -3.06
C GLN A 42 20.29 7.89 -4.32
N ASN A 43 19.62 7.86 -5.47
CA ASN A 43 20.19 7.70 -6.81
C ASN A 43 20.44 9.08 -7.44
N LYS A 44 21.70 9.54 -7.42
CA LYS A 44 22.12 10.81 -8.02
C LYS A 44 22.10 10.78 -9.56
N ASN A 45 22.13 9.59 -10.16
CA ASN A 45 22.12 9.39 -11.60
C ASN A 45 20.70 9.26 -12.17
N ALA A 46 19.66 9.28 -11.33
CA ALA A 46 18.28 9.23 -11.78
C ALA A 46 17.92 10.47 -12.61
N GLU A 47 17.50 10.26 -13.87
CA GLU A 47 17.05 11.30 -14.79
C GLU A 47 15.72 11.92 -14.31
N SER A 48 14.80 11.09 -13.80
CA SER A 48 13.58 11.53 -13.11
C SER A 48 13.83 11.73 -11.61
N SER A 49 13.22 12.76 -11.03
CA SER A 49 13.15 12.94 -9.58
C SER A 49 12.35 11.83 -8.88
N GLU A 50 11.41 11.20 -9.59
CA GLU A 50 10.44 10.24 -9.04
C GLU A 50 11.12 8.98 -8.47
N TYR A 51 12.23 8.55 -9.08
CA TYR A 51 13.04 7.41 -8.64
C TYR A 51 14.45 7.82 -8.16
N ARG A 52 14.60 9.09 -7.76
CA ARG A 52 15.81 9.58 -7.09
C ARG A 52 15.97 8.99 -5.69
N THR A 53 14.89 8.53 -5.05
CA THR A 53 14.96 7.78 -3.79
C THR A 53 14.44 6.37 -4.02
N ILE A 54 15.21 5.37 -3.60
CA ILE A 54 14.88 3.95 -3.75
C ILE A 54 14.87 3.24 -2.40
N ALA A 55 14.05 2.21 -2.29
CA ALA A 55 14.11 1.23 -1.22
C ALA A 55 14.84 -0.02 -1.72
N VAL A 56 15.78 -0.53 -0.92
CA VAL A 56 16.46 -1.80 -1.17
C VAL A 56 16.06 -2.75 -0.04
N LYS A 57 15.16 -3.68 -0.33
CA LYS A 57 14.74 -4.74 0.60
C LYS A 57 15.65 -5.95 0.41
N ALA A 58 16.60 -6.14 1.33
CA ALA A 58 17.51 -7.28 1.29
C ALA A 58 16.93 -8.47 2.05
N LEU A 59 16.80 -9.59 1.35
CA LEU A 59 16.10 -10.79 1.81
C LEU A 59 16.97 -11.57 2.81
N ALA A 60 16.33 -12.11 3.85
CA ALA A 60 17.03 -12.92 4.86
C ALA A 60 17.47 -14.31 4.35
N THR A 61 16.78 -14.84 3.34
CA THR A 61 17.09 -16.11 2.66
C THR A 61 17.76 -15.86 1.31
N LEU A 62 18.78 -16.67 1.00
CA LEU A 62 19.60 -16.51 -0.21
C LEU A 62 19.09 -17.41 -1.35
N GLY A 63 19.10 -16.90 -2.59
CA GLY A 63 19.34 -17.74 -3.78
C GLY A 63 18.16 -18.22 -4.64
N ASP A 64 16.92 -17.75 -4.43
CA ASP A 64 15.83 -17.88 -5.42
C ASP A 64 15.03 -16.56 -5.50
N ASP A 65 14.30 -16.34 -6.59
CA ASP A 65 13.24 -15.34 -6.65
C ASP A 65 12.19 -15.70 -5.59
N GLY A 66 12.22 -15.08 -4.40
CA GLY A 66 11.24 -15.32 -3.36
C GLY A 66 9.79 -15.03 -3.81
N PRO A 67 8.77 -15.49 -3.06
CA PRO A 67 7.36 -15.25 -3.39
C PRO A 67 7.05 -13.78 -3.72
N GLU A 68 7.61 -12.86 -2.94
CA GLU A 68 7.55 -11.41 -3.17
C GLU A 68 8.12 -10.99 -4.53
N ALA A 69 9.29 -11.48 -4.93
CA ALA A 69 9.92 -11.13 -6.19
C ALA A 69 9.13 -11.67 -7.40
N LYS A 70 8.54 -12.88 -7.27
CA LYS A 70 7.66 -13.46 -8.30
C LYS A 70 6.36 -12.66 -8.42
N THR A 71 5.76 -12.31 -7.29
CA THR A 71 4.52 -11.51 -7.23
C THR A 71 4.72 -10.10 -7.77
N LEU A 72 5.77 -9.39 -7.35
CA LEU A 72 6.04 -8.04 -7.83
C LEU A 72 6.43 -8.00 -9.32
N LYS A 73 7.05 -9.06 -9.89
CA LYS A 73 7.26 -9.16 -11.35
C LYS A 73 5.96 -9.26 -12.14
N LEU A 74 4.94 -9.92 -11.58
CA LEU A 74 3.60 -10.01 -12.16
C LEU A 74 2.84 -8.67 -12.03
N LEU A 75 2.94 -8.02 -10.86
CA LEU A 75 2.20 -6.80 -10.53
C LEU A 75 2.88 -5.49 -10.92
N LYS A 76 4.11 -5.52 -11.45
CA LYS A 76 4.95 -4.33 -11.73
C LYS A 76 4.27 -3.18 -12.49
N TRP A 77 3.25 -3.48 -13.29
CA TRP A 77 2.52 -2.48 -14.09
C TRP A 77 1.36 -1.80 -13.37
N ALA A 78 0.93 -2.32 -12.21
CA ALA A 78 -0.16 -1.76 -11.43
C ALA A 78 0.25 -0.47 -10.72
N ARG A 79 -0.58 0.56 -10.85
CA ARG A 79 -0.44 1.86 -10.18
C ARG A 79 -0.58 1.77 -8.66
N HIS A 80 -1.39 0.82 -8.19
CA HIS A 80 -1.72 0.60 -6.79
C HIS A 80 -0.82 -0.47 -6.13
N ILE A 81 0.32 -0.78 -6.74
CA ILE A 81 1.34 -1.70 -6.22
C ILE A 81 2.70 -0.98 -6.27
N VAL A 82 3.59 -1.29 -5.33
CA VAL A 82 4.95 -0.72 -5.33
C VAL A 82 5.74 -1.13 -6.58
N THR A 83 6.32 -0.13 -7.25
CA THR A 83 7.09 -0.32 -8.49
C THR A 83 8.45 -0.93 -8.18
N VAL A 84 8.76 -2.08 -8.78
CA VAL A 84 10.13 -2.61 -8.85
C VAL A 84 10.94 -1.76 -9.81
N ILE A 85 12.11 -1.28 -9.39
CA ILE A 85 12.99 -0.45 -10.23
C ILE A 85 14.15 -1.31 -10.75
N GLN A 86 14.33 -1.33 -12.07
CA GLN A 86 15.55 -1.87 -12.66
C GLN A 86 16.66 -0.81 -12.61
N ILE A 87 17.76 -1.16 -11.95
CA ILE A 87 18.96 -0.30 -11.85
C ILE A 87 20.13 -0.98 -12.54
N PRO A 88 20.84 -0.30 -13.46
CA PRO A 88 22.10 -0.79 -13.99
C PRO A 88 23.18 -0.69 -12.89
N LEU A 89 23.43 -1.80 -12.21
CA LEU A 89 24.52 -1.93 -11.25
C LEU A 89 25.77 -2.45 -11.98
N ILE A 90 26.89 -1.73 -11.87
CA ILE A 90 28.10 -1.92 -12.68
C ILE A 90 29.20 -2.67 -11.91
N SER A 91 29.23 -2.55 -10.59
CA SER A 91 30.28 -3.11 -9.73
C SER A 91 30.04 -4.59 -9.42
N ASP A 92 31.04 -5.47 -9.58
CA ASP A 92 30.94 -6.91 -9.25
C ASP A 92 30.47 -7.17 -7.81
N LYS A 93 30.75 -6.26 -6.88
CA LYS A 93 30.29 -6.33 -5.48
C LYS A 93 28.78 -6.18 -5.32
N THR A 94 28.07 -5.68 -6.33
CA THR A 94 26.60 -5.60 -6.37
C THR A 94 25.95 -6.84 -6.95
N MET A 95 26.69 -7.81 -7.50
CA MET A 95 26.12 -9.08 -7.95
C MET A 95 25.35 -9.79 -6.83
N TRP A 96 25.76 -9.62 -5.56
CA TRP A 96 24.98 -10.14 -4.43
C TRP A 96 23.60 -9.46 -4.30
N ILE A 97 23.49 -8.15 -4.54
CA ILE A 97 22.22 -7.41 -4.52
C ILE A 97 21.26 -7.99 -5.57
N LYS A 98 21.75 -8.23 -6.80
CA LYS A 98 20.96 -8.75 -7.93
C LYS A 98 20.20 -10.06 -7.65
N TYR A 99 20.70 -10.89 -6.73
CA TYR A 99 20.11 -12.19 -6.38
C TYR A 99 19.51 -12.27 -4.97
N ASN A 100 19.64 -11.22 -4.15
CA ASN A 100 19.29 -11.28 -2.72
C ASN A 100 18.62 -10.00 -2.20
N ALA A 101 18.24 -9.09 -3.10
CA ALA A 101 17.48 -7.90 -2.77
C ALA A 101 16.47 -7.54 -3.86
N ILE A 102 15.36 -6.95 -3.45
CA ILE A 102 14.38 -6.31 -4.32
C ILE A 102 14.60 -4.80 -4.22
N ILE A 103 14.70 -4.13 -5.36
CA ILE A 103 14.82 -2.67 -5.42
C ILE A 103 13.47 -2.12 -5.88
N THR A 104 12.92 -1.19 -5.12
CA THR A 104 11.64 -0.55 -5.43
C THR A 104 11.73 0.97 -5.32
N GLU A 105 10.70 1.67 -5.78
CA GLU A 105 10.47 3.06 -5.39
C GLU A 105 10.42 3.17 -3.85
N TYR A 106 10.90 4.30 -3.32
CA TYR A 106 10.73 4.60 -1.90
C TYR A 106 9.45 5.40 -1.68
N ILE A 107 8.55 4.87 -0.84
CA ILE A 107 7.26 5.45 -0.52
C ILE A 107 7.44 6.58 0.52
N GLU A 108 7.46 7.83 0.08
CA GLU A 108 7.96 8.97 0.86
C GLU A 108 7.10 9.34 2.08
N ASN A 109 5.78 9.49 1.92
CA ASN A 109 4.88 10.01 2.97
C ASN A 109 4.56 9.01 4.13
N GLY A 110 5.26 7.87 4.17
CA GLY A 110 5.07 6.80 5.16
C GLY A 110 3.80 5.96 4.97
N THR A 111 3.32 5.40 6.07
CA THR A 111 2.25 4.39 6.12
C THR A 111 0.92 4.96 6.62
N LEU A 112 -0.21 4.27 6.39
CA LEU A 112 -1.48 4.64 7.04
C LEU A 112 -1.39 4.49 8.58
N MET A 113 -0.58 3.57 9.10
CA MET A 113 -0.33 3.44 10.55
C MET A 113 0.33 4.73 11.06
N GLY A 114 1.32 5.23 10.33
CA GLY A 114 1.98 6.51 10.61
C GLY A 114 0.99 7.68 10.50
N LEU A 115 0.10 7.69 9.51
CA LEU A 115 -0.97 8.69 9.39
C LEU A 115 -1.91 8.67 10.61
N LYS A 116 -2.41 7.49 11.00
CA LYS A 116 -3.27 7.27 12.17
C LYS A 116 -2.58 7.74 13.46
N GLN A 117 -1.32 7.38 13.66
CA GLN A 117 -0.51 7.88 14.78
C GLN A 117 -0.40 9.42 14.77
N ARG A 118 -0.12 10.04 13.61
CA ARG A 118 -0.06 11.51 13.47
C ARG A 118 -1.41 12.21 13.67
N LEU A 119 -2.53 11.52 13.45
CA LEU A 119 -3.88 12.04 13.70
C LEU A 119 -4.25 12.03 15.21
N GLY A 120 -3.80 11.01 15.95
CA GLY A 120 -4.01 10.90 17.40
C GLY A 120 -3.02 11.71 18.25
N GLN A 121 -1.75 11.82 17.85
CA GLN A 121 -0.67 12.38 18.68
C GLN A 121 -0.79 13.88 19.02
N TYR A 122 -1.57 14.66 18.27
CA TYR A 122 -1.53 16.14 18.34
C TYR A 122 -2.84 16.83 18.73
N THR A 123 -3.92 16.09 19.02
CA THR A 123 -5.22 16.69 19.41
C THR A 123 -5.99 15.82 20.39
N ASN A 124 -6.69 16.45 21.33
CA ASN A 124 -7.74 15.82 22.13
C ASN A 124 -9.06 16.58 21.88
N PRO A 125 -10.09 15.96 21.26
CA PRO A 125 -10.11 14.59 20.76
C PRO A 125 -9.18 14.37 19.55
N PRO A 126 -8.85 13.12 19.19
CA PRO A 126 -8.12 12.78 17.97
C PRO A 126 -8.75 13.38 16.71
N ARG A 127 -7.93 13.81 15.75
CA ARG A 127 -8.45 14.22 14.44
C ARG A 127 -8.91 13.01 13.66
N LYS A 128 -10.07 13.11 13.03
CA LYS A 128 -10.61 12.07 12.15
C LYS A 128 -10.29 12.39 10.70
N LEU A 129 -10.29 11.34 9.88
CA LEU A 129 -10.22 11.49 8.43
C LEU A 129 -11.60 11.91 7.90
N PRO A 130 -11.68 12.94 7.04
CA PRO A 130 -12.89 13.27 6.30
C PRO A 130 -13.34 12.09 5.42
N ASN A 131 -14.64 11.93 5.22
CA ASN A 131 -15.24 10.91 4.35
C ASN A 131 -14.64 10.93 2.94
N ARG A 132 -14.35 12.11 2.40
CA ARG A 132 -13.70 12.24 1.08
C ARG A 132 -12.29 11.65 1.04
N VAL A 133 -11.58 11.64 2.17
CA VAL A 133 -10.28 10.97 2.32
C VAL A 133 -10.47 9.47 2.56
N LEU A 134 -11.46 9.06 3.36
CA LEU A 134 -11.77 7.65 3.59
C LEU A 134 -12.23 6.93 2.31
N TRP A 135 -13.12 7.54 1.52
CA TRP A 135 -13.54 7.01 0.21
C TRP A 135 -12.39 6.95 -0.79
N ALA A 136 -11.46 7.91 -0.72
CA ALA A 136 -10.23 7.87 -1.50
C ALA A 136 -9.40 6.64 -1.12
N ILE A 137 -9.05 6.52 0.18
CA ILE A 137 -8.33 5.37 0.72
C ILE A 137 -8.97 4.03 0.30
N PHE A 138 -10.29 3.92 0.42
CA PHE A 138 -11.02 2.70 0.08
C PHE A 138 -10.99 2.37 -1.42
N LEU A 139 -11.06 3.37 -2.32
CA LEU A 139 -10.95 3.12 -3.77
C LEU A 139 -9.63 2.44 -4.07
N CYS A 140 -8.57 2.91 -3.45
CA CYS A 140 -7.23 2.46 -3.75
C CYS A 140 -6.90 1.10 -3.12
N LEU A 141 -7.45 0.82 -1.94
CA LEU A 141 -7.48 -0.53 -1.39
C LEU A 141 -8.18 -1.50 -2.36
N ALA A 142 -9.38 -1.14 -2.86
CA ALA A 142 -10.10 -1.96 -3.83
C ALA A 142 -9.34 -2.14 -5.16
N ARG A 143 -8.64 -1.09 -5.65
CA ARG A 143 -7.79 -1.15 -6.85
C ARG A 143 -6.58 -2.07 -6.67
N GLY A 144 -5.91 -2.07 -5.51
CA GLY A 144 -4.85 -3.03 -5.21
C GLY A 144 -5.35 -4.48 -5.23
N CYS A 145 -6.55 -4.74 -4.70
CA CYS A 145 -7.20 -6.05 -4.86
C CYS A 145 -7.50 -6.39 -6.33
N VAL A 146 -7.90 -5.41 -7.14
CA VAL A 146 -8.08 -5.58 -8.60
C VAL A 146 -6.74 -5.79 -9.32
N ALA A 147 -5.62 -5.22 -8.86
CA ALA A 147 -4.30 -5.55 -9.40
C ALA A 147 -3.96 -7.02 -9.17
N MET A 148 -4.22 -7.54 -7.97
CA MET A 148 -3.92 -8.93 -7.63
C MET A 148 -4.82 -9.91 -8.38
N ALA A 149 -6.12 -9.61 -8.49
CA ALA A 149 -7.06 -10.42 -9.26
C ALA A 149 -6.86 -10.29 -10.78
N TYR A 150 -6.51 -9.11 -11.29
CA TYR A 150 -6.38 -8.82 -12.72
C TYR A 150 -5.12 -7.97 -13.00
N PRO A 151 -3.90 -8.57 -12.96
CA PRO A 151 -2.66 -7.84 -13.20
C PRO A 151 -2.67 -7.11 -14.54
N PRO A 152 -2.32 -5.80 -14.58
CA PRO A 152 -2.43 -5.03 -15.82
C PRO A 152 -1.54 -5.58 -16.95
N PRO A 153 -2.04 -5.61 -18.20
CA PRO A 153 -1.39 -6.26 -19.34
C PRO A 153 -0.29 -5.40 -19.97
N GLY A 154 0.66 -4.94 -19.15
CA GLY A 154 1.85 -4.25 -19.63
C GLY A 154 2.88 -5.22 -20.24
N ASP A 155 3.95 -4.64 -20.82
CA ASP A 155 4.99 -5.41 -21.52
C ASP A 155 5.74 -6.35 -20.54
N PRO A 156 5.77 -7.68 -20.78
CA PRO A 156 6.43 -8.61 -19.87
C PRO A 156 7.95 -8.41 -19.80
N GLU A 157 8.59 -7.91 -20.85
CA GLU A 157 10.04 -7.72 -20.95
C GLU A 157 10.52 -6.36 -20.41
N LYS A 158 9.61 -5.39 -20.25
CA LYS A 158 9.92 -4.06 -19.70
C LYS A 158 9.52 -3.92 -18.23
N THR A 159 9.98 -2.85 -17.60
CA THR A 159 9.58 -2.42 -16.25
C THR A 159 9.26 -0.92 -16.33
N PRO A 160 8.28 -0.40 -15.57
CA PRO A 160 8.04 1.04 -15.49
C PRO A 160 9.30 1.84 -15.18
N THR A 161 9.43 3.00 -15.84
CA THR A 161 10.53 3.97 -15.65
C THR A 161 10.05 5.29 -15.05
N SER A 162 8.73 5.42 -14.85
CA SER A 162 8.02 6.49 -14.16
C SER A 162 6.64 6.00 -13.69
N SER A 163 5.97 6.76 -12.82
CA SER A 163 4.56 6.51 -12.48
C SER A 163 3.64 6.63 -13.71
N SER A 164 4.03 7.41 -14.71
CA SER A 164 3.28 7.57 -15.96
C SER A 164 3.25 6.31 -16.84
N ASP A 165 4.20 5.39 -16.63
CA ASP A 165 4.20 4.06 -17.25
C ASP A 165 3.26 3.07 -16.52
N GLN A 166 2.79 3.38 -15.31
CA GLN A 166 1.90 2.51 -14.53
C GLN A 166 0.44 2.59 -15.04
N LEU A 167 -0.13 1.41 -15.26
CA LEU A 167 -1.47 1.19 -15.75
C LEU A 167 -2.48 1.17 -14.60
N LEU A 168 -3.66 1.75 -14.85
CA LEU A 168 -4.79 1.68 -13.92
C LEU A 168 -5.43 0.28 -13.99
N GLU A 169 -5.79 -0.24 -12.82
CA GLU A 169 -6.33 -1.57 -12.62
C GLU A 169 -7.81 -1.61 -12.99
N THR A 170 -8.16 -2.45 -13.95
CA THR A 170 -9.53 -2.59 -14.45
C THR A 170 -9.93 -4.05 -14.50
N ILE A 171 -11.14 -4.35 -14.03
CA ILE A 171 -11.75 -5.67 -14.24
C ILE A 171 -12.01 -5.84 -15.76
N PRO A 172 -11.48 -6.88 -16.42
CA PRO A 172 -11.67 -7.08 -17.85
C PRO A 172 -13.15 -7.30 -18.21
N SER A 173 -13.61 -6.70 -19.30
CA SER A 173 -15.00 -6.86 -19.79
C SER A 173 -15.34 -8.27 -20.28
N ASN A 174 -14.34 -9.16 -20.41
CA ASN A 174 -14.49 -10.54 -20.88
C ASN A 174 -13.82 -11.50 -19.88
N ILE A 175 -14.46 -11.67 -18.72
CA ILE A 175 -13.98 -12.45 -17.59
C ILE A 175 -13.75 -13.93 -17.98
N ASP A 176 -14.57 -14.51 -18.86
CA ASP A 176 -14.41 -15.90 -19.31
C ASP A 176 -13.06 -16.15 -20.01
N SER A 177 -12.53 -15.13 -20.69
CA SER A 177 -11.22 -15.17 -21.36
C SER A 177 -10.05 -14.73 -20.48
N HIS A 178 -10.34 -14.02 -19.38
CA HIS A 178 -9.37 -13.46 -18.44
C HIS A 178 -9.92 -13.67 -17.01
N PRO A 179 -9.98 -14.94 -16.54
CA PRO A 179 -10.47 -15.24 -15.20
C PRO A 179 -9.58 -14.57 -14.15
N PRO A 180 -10.13 -14.23 -12.98
CA PRO A 180 -9.32 -13.65 -11.91
C PRO A 180 -8.19 -14.60 -11.52
N ARG A 181 -7.05 -14.01 -11.17
CA ARG A 181 -6.02 -14.69 -10.39
C ARG A 181 -6.44 -14.77 -8.94
N ASN A 182 -6.21 -15.93 -8.39
CA ASN A 182 -6.46 -16.26 -7.00
C ASN A 182 -5.31 -15.78 -6.09
N LEU A 183 -4.79 -14.57 -6.31
CA LEU A 183 -3.60 -14.05 -5.62
C LEU A 183 -3.99 -13.23 -4.38
N LYS A 184 -3.53 -13.62 -3.20
CA LYS A 184 -3.58 -12.80 -1.98
C LYS A 184 -2.23 -12.26 -1.58
N HIS A 185 -2.26 -11.14 -0.87
CA HIS A 185 -1.08 -10.52 -0.31
C HIS A 185 -0.60 -11.19 1.00
N GLY A 186 -1.52 -11.81 1.75
CA GLY A 186 -1.23 -12.56 2.98
C GLY A 186 -0.76 -11.73 4.19
N ASP A 187 -0.67 -10.40 4.08
CA ASP A 187 -0.29 -9.47 5.17
C ASP A 187 -0.81 -8.05 4.88
N LEU A 188 -2.13 -7.92 4.69
CA LEU A 188 -2.77 -6.63 4.43
C LEU A 188 -3.08 -5.91 5.73
N HIS A 189 -2.26 -4.92 6.02
CA HIS A 189 -2.47 -4.01 7.14
C HIS A 189 -2.22 -2.55 6.70
N GLU A 190 -2.41 -1.62 7.62
CA GLU A 190 -2.31 -0.19 7.39
C GLU A 190 -0.85 0.30 7.22
N GLY A 191 0.11 -0.61 7.01
CA GLY A 191 1.48 -0.30 6.64
C GLY A 191 1.67 0.24 5.21
N ASN A 192 0.81 -0.12 4.26
CA ASN A 192 1.39 -0.55 2.98
C ASN A 192 1.10 0.30 1.73
N ASN A 193 1.00 1.66 1.69
CA ASN A 193 0.27 2.31 0.55
C ASN A 193 0.38 3.87 0.14
N GLN A 194 0.54 4.33 -1.17
CA GLN A 194 0.54 5.77 -1.73
C GLN A 194 0.28 6.19 -3.26
N ASP A 195 -0.07 7.51 -3.49
CA ASP A 195 0.01 8.61 -4.59
C ASP A 195 -0.84 8.87 -5.95
N GLU A 196 -2.12 9.38 -5.95
CA GLU A 196 -3.02 9.73 -7.13
C GLU A 196 -4.20 10.73 -6.89
N HIS A 197 -5.20 10.51 -6.00
CA HIS A 197 -6.47 11.31 -5.98
C HIS A 197 -6.22 12.83 -5.96
N PRO A 198 -7.15 13.67 -6.46
CA PRO A 198 -6.97 15.14 -6.46
C PRO A 198 -6.92 15.78 -5.05
N ILE A 199 -7.06 14.99 -3.99
CA ILE A 199 -7.26 15.43 -2.59
C ILE A 199 -6.34 14.66 -1.62
N PHE A 200 -5.85 13.47 -2.01
CA PHE A 200 -5.08 12.56 -1.18
C PHE A 200 -4.23 11.63 -2.08
N PRO A 201 -3.03 11.20 -1.67
CA PRO A 201 -2.30 10.15 -2.38
C PRO A 201 -3.14 8.85 -2.63
N VAL A 202 -2.81 8.03 -3.66
CA VAL A 202 -3.27 6.63 -3.87
C VAL A 202 -3.04 5.87 -2.58
N LEU A 203 -3.49 4.63 -2.57
CA LEU A 203 -2.79 3.55 -1.90
C LEU A 203 -2.03 2.64 -2.91
N LYS A 204 -0.83 2.16 -2.53
CA LYS A 204 0.18 1.39 -3.30
C LYS A 204 0.75 0.24 -2.48
N PHE A 205 0.19 -0.96 -2.61
CA PHE A 205 0.48 -2.11 -1.76
C PHE A 205 1.98 -2.43 -1.75
N ILE A 206 2.56 -2.67 -0.58
CA ILE A 206 3.98 -3.00 -0.34
C ILE A 206 4.08 -4.26 0.53
N ASP A 207 5.23 -4.94 0.49
CA ASP A 207 5.55 -6.13 1.28
C ASP A 207 4.77 -7.41 0.91
N PHE A 208 5.04 -7.95 -0.28
CA PHE A 208 4.47 -9.22 -0.73
C PHE A 208 5.24 -10.44 -0.19
N GLY A 209 5.89 -10.31 0.98
CA GLY A 209 6.66 -11.40 1.62
C GLY A 209 5.82 -12.65 1.90
N SER A 210 4.54 -12.45 2.22
CA SER A 210 3.55 -13.49 2.57
C SER A 210 2.57 -13.82 1.43
N ALA A 211 2.78 -13.29 0.22
CA ALA A 211 1.82 -13.43 -0.87
C ALA A 211 1.76 -14.86 -1.46
N SER A 212 0.55 -15.35 -1.75
CA SER A 212 0.26 -16.71 -2.23
C SER A 212 -0.89 -16.74 -3.23
N GLU A 213 -0.98 -17.79 -4.05
CA GLU A 213 -2.18 -18.07 -4.85
C GLU A 213 -3.03 -19.18 -4.17
N ASP A 214 -4.31 -18.91 -3.90
CA ASP A 214 -5.28 -19.81 -3.24
C ASP A 214 -6.76 -19.40 -3.49
N GLU A 215 -7.67 -20.38 -3.44
CA GLU A 215 -9.05 -20.24 -3.95
C GLU A 215 -9.92 -19.19 -3.24
N GLU A 216 -9.57 -18.77 -2.02
CA GLU A 216 -10.32 -17.79 -1.20
C GLU A 216 -9.63 -16.40 -1.18
N ALA A 217 -8.57 -16.23 -1.98
CA ALA A 217 -7.71 -15.05 -1.96
C ALA A 217 -8.43 -13.71 -2.22
N ILE A 218 -9.47 -13.70 -3.07
CA ILE A 218 -10.20 -12.47 -3.39
C ILE A 218 -11.04 -12.05 -2.18
N GLU A 219 -11.73 -13.01 -1.58
CA GLU A 219 -12.58 -12.87 -0.40
C GLU A 219 -11.77 -12.49 0.85
N GLU A 220 -10.59 -13.07 1.05
CA GLU A 220 -9.63 -12.69 2.10
C GLU A 220 -9.09 -11.27 1.87
N ASN A 221 -8.68 -10.92 0.65
CA ASN A 221 -8.24 -9.56 0.32
C ASN A 221 -9.34 -8.53 0.59
N ILE A 222 -10.61 -8.85 0.25
CA ILE A 222 -11.78 -7.98 0.50
C ILE A 222 -12.00 -7.77 2.01
N GLU A 223 -11.94 -8.83 2.81
CA GLU A 223 -12.04 -8.74 4.26
C GLU A 223 -10.93 -7.88 4.87
N ALA A 224 -9.68 -8.11 4.47
CA ALA A 224 -8.57 -7.39 5.05
C ALA A 224 -8.61 -5.88 4.73
N ILE A 225 -9.01 -5.48 3.51
CA ILE A 225 -9.21 -4.05 3.23
C ILE A 225 -10.40 -3.45 4.02
N GLY A 226 -11.43 -4.25 4.31
CA GLY A 226 -12.51 -3.85 5.20
C GLY A 226 -12.03 -3.63 6.64
N THR A 227 -11.16 -4.51 7.15
CA THR A 227 -10.51 -4.37 8.46
C THR A 227 -9.67 -3.10 8.54
N VAL A 228 -8.83 -2.83 7.53
CA VAL A 228 -8.07 -1.57 7.44
C VAL A 228 -8.99 -0.34 7.46
N MET A 229 -10.13 -0.38 6.76
CA MET A 229 -11.10 0.72 6.79
C MET A 229 -11.77 0.89 8.18
N CYS A 230 -12.14 -0.20 8.85
CA CYS A 230 -12.63 -0.15 10.24
C CYS A 230 -11.61 0.51 11.19
N GLU A 231 -10.33 0.16 11.04
CA GLU A 231 -9.24 0.72 11.84
C GLU A 231 -8.96 2.22 11.58
N LEU A 232 -9.38 2.74 10.42
CA LEU A 232 -9.26 4.16 10.08
C LEU A 232 -10.46 5.00 10.56
N PHE A 233 -11.63 4.37 10.75
CA PHE A 233 -12.82 5.07 11.25
C PHE A 233 -12.68 5.48 12.72
N TRP A 234 -11.99 4.69 13.54
CA TRP A 234 -11.93 4.91 14.99
C TRP A 234 -10.66 4.37 15.66
N GLU A 235 -10.21 5.01 16.73
CA GLU A 235 -9.16 4.48 17.59
C GLU A 235 -9.66 3.27 18.41
N ALA A 236 -9.17 2.08 18.06
CA ALA A 236 -9.19 0.87 18.88
C ALA A 236 -10.59 0.39 19.34
N ARG A 237 -11.43 -0.02 18.38
CA ARG A 237 -12.55 -0.95 18.65
C ARG A 237 -12.45 -2.20 17.78
N ASP A 238 -12.86 -3.31 18.38
CA ASP A 238 -13.03 -4.60 17.71
C ASP A 238 -14.06 -4.47 16.59
N ILE A 239 -13.78 -5.07 15.44
CA ILE A 239 -14.65 -5.11 14.26
C ILE A 239 -16.03 -5.70 14.57
N ASN A 240 -16.08 -6.63 15.54
CA ASN A 240 -17.32 -7.20 16.05
C ASN A 240 -18.21 -6.14 16.72
N GLN A 241 -17.63 -5.10 17.36
CA GLN A 241 -18.43 -4.00 17.93
C GLN A 241 -19.04 -3.15 16.82
N LEU A 242 -18.32 -2.90 15.73
CA LEU A 242 -18.81 -2.10 14.59
C LEU A 242 -19.96 -2.81 13.85
N VAL A 243 -19.93 -4.15 13.78
CA VAL A 243 -21.02 -4.98 13.26
C VAL A 243 -22.22 -5.02 14.23
N ASN A 244 -21.98 -5.17 15.53
CA ASN A 244 -23.05 -5.20 16.55
C ASN A 244 -23.73 -3.84 16.76
N ASP A 245 -22.99 -2.74 16.68
CA ASP A 245 -23.49 -1.36 16.84
C ASP A 245 -24.43 -0.97 15.67
N LYS A 246 -24.50 -1.72 14.55
CA LYS A 246 -25.59 -1.59 13.56
C LYS A 246 -26.99 -1.87 14.13
N GLN A 247 -27.08 -2.50 15.32
CA GLN A 247 -28.33 -2.79 16.03
C GLN A 247 -28.45 -2.04 17.37
N GLY A 248 -27.47 -1.21 17.74
CA GLY A 248 -27.37 -0.58 19.07
C GLY A 248 -27.19 0.93 19.04
N GLU A 249 -27.55 1.61 20.13
CA GLU A 249 -27.53 3.08 20.23
C GLU A 249 -26.11 3.71 20.36
N ASN A 250 -25.06 2.92 20.19
CA ASN A 250 -23.68 3.40 20.12
C ASN A 250 -23.41 4.05 18.76
N ILE A 251 -23.78 5.32 18.65
CA ILE A 251 -23.60 6.11 17.43
C ILE A 251 -22.11 6.19 17.07
N LEU A 252 -21.70 5.42 16.04
CA LEU A 252 -20.55 5.73 15.19
C LEU A 252 -20.61 7.21 14.79
N ASP A 253 -19.45 7.85 14.57
CA ASP A 253 -19.38 9.29 14.31
C ASP A 253 -20.56 9.78 13.43
N PRO A 254 -21.45 10.64 13.94
CA PRO A 254 -22.67 11.03 13.23
C PRO A 254 -22.39 11.79 11.92
N ASN A 255 -21.13 12.13 11.65
CA ASN A 255 -20.67 12.76 10.42
C ASN A 255 -20.03 11.77 9.42
N LEU A 256 -19.90 10.49 9.76
CA LEU A 256 -19.40 9.43 8.88
C LEU A 256 -20.49 9.02 7.88
N ASP A 257 -20.16 8.85 6.60
CA ASP A 257 -21.10 8.48 5.54
C ASP A 257 -21.70 7.09 5.84
N PRO A 258 -23.03 6.95 5.98
CA PRO A 258 -23.65 5.66 6.25
C PRO A 258 -23.35 4.58 5.20
N ASP A 259 -23.14 4.97 3.94
CA ASP A 259 -22.80 4.03 2.87
C ASP A 259 -21.35 3.52 3.00
N LEU A 260 -20.45 4.34 3.57
CA LEU A 260 -19.07 3.96 3.86
C LEU A 260 -19.02 2.91 4.98
N VAL A 261 -19.76 3.16 6.06
CA VAL A 261 -19.96 2.19 7.16
C VAL A 261 -20.60 0.90 6.65
N LEU A 262 -21.65 1.02 5.82
CA LEU A 262 -22.36 -0.14 5.30
C LEU A 262 -21.45 -1.02 4.45
N LEU A 263 -20.73 -0.42 3.48
CA LEU A 263 -19.87 -1.14 2.55
C LEU A 263 -18.67 -1.78 3.25
N THR A 264 -17.99 -1.05 4.13
CA THR A 264 -16.88 -1.60 4.93
C THR A 264 -17.35 -2.77 5.81
N ALA A 265 -18.53 -2.66 6.42
CA ALA A 265 -19.10 -3.75 7.21
C ALA A 265 -19.61 -4.94 6.37
N GLN A 266 -19.83 -4.78 5.05
CA GLN A 266 -20.06 -5.91 4.14
C GLN A 266 -18.75 -6.62 3.78
N CYS A 267 -17.65 -5.88 3.58
CA CYS A 267 -16.32 -6.48 3.34
C CYS A 267 -15.91 -7.47 4.44
N VAL A 268 -16.24 -7.17 5.69
CA VAL A 268 -15.85 -7.98 6.87
C VAL A 268 -16.96 -8.89 7.38
N ALA A 269 -17.88 -9.29 6.50
CA ALA A 269 -18.86 -10.30 6.82
C ALA A 269 -18.19 -11.64 7.15
N CYS A 270 -18.62 -12.28 8.24
CA CYS A 270 -18.06 -13.56 8.71
C CYS A 270 -18.23 -14.70 7.69
N ASN A 271 -19.21 -14.59 6.80
CA ASN A 271 -19.45 -15.48 5.68
C ASN A 271 -18.88 -14.83 4.40
N PRO A 272 -17.88 -15.43 3.73
CA PRO A 272 -17.31 -14.90 2.49
C PRO A 272 -18.33 -14.61 1.38
N ALA A 273 -19.40 -15.40 1.29
CA ALA A 273 -20.47 -15.21 0.29
C ALA A 273 -21.33 -13.93 0.51
N ASP A 274 -21.29 -13.33 1.71
CA ASP A 274 -21.97 -12.06 1.99
C ASP A 274 -21.08 -10.83 1.72
N ARG A 275 -19.83 -11.04 1.30
CA ARG A 275 -18.87 -9.97 0.95
C ARG A 275 -19.13 -9.44 -0.46
N PRO A 276 -18.89 -8.14 -0.71
CA PRO A 276 -19.13 -7.53 -2.01
C PRO A 276 -18.04 -7.93 -3.02
N SER A 277 -18.41 -8.28 -4.25
CA SER A 277 -17.42 -8.53 -5.30
C SER A 277 -16.61 -7.27 -5.64
N LEU A 278 -15.40 -7.43 -6.18
CA LEU A 278 -14.56 -6.29 -6.61
C LEU A 278 -15.28 -5.35 -7.60
N SER A 279 -16.14 -5.90 -8.46
CA SER A 279 -16.99 -5.13 -9.38
C SER A 279 -18.01 -4.29 -8.62
N HIS A 280 -18.69 -4.87 -7.62
CA HIS A 280 -19.62 -4.14 -6.78
C HIS A 280 -18.91 -3.04 -5.98
N LEU A 281 -17.78 -3.34 -5.35
CA LEU A 281 -16.94 -2.37 -4.61
C LEU A 281 -16.61 -1.15 -5.48
N LEU A 282 -16.02 -1.34 -6.65
CA LEU A 282 -15.69 -0.23 -7.55
C LEU A 282 -16.95 0.55 -7.99
N SER A 283 -18.06 -0.13 -8.25
CA SER A 283 -19.32 0.51 -8.67
C SER A 283 -19.91 1.45 -7.59
N VAL A 284 -19.70 1.15 -6.32
CA VAL A 284 -20.15 1.97 -5.18
C VAL A 284 -19.12 3.05 -4.83
N ILE A 285 -17.83 2.69 -4.77
CA ILE A 285 -16.78 3.61 -4.30
C ILE A 285 -16.48 4.72 -5.31
N ILE A 286 -16.40 4.42 -6.61
CA ILE A 286 -15.98 5.41 -7.62
C ILE A 286 -16.88 6.66 -7.60
N PRO A 287 -18.23 6.56 -7.67
CA PRO A 287 -19.10 7.72 -7.55
C PRO A 287 -18.92 8.50 -6.24
N LYS A 288 -18.67 7.80 -5.12
CA LYS A 288 -18.50 8.39 -3.79
C LYS A 288 -17.24 9.26 -3.66
N THR A 289 -16.17 8.98 -4.41
CA THR A 289 -14.97 9.84 -4.41
C THR A 289 -15.23 11.27 -4.90
N HIS A 290 -16.31 11.50 -5.65
CA HIS A 290 -16.75 12.83 -6.10
C HIS A 290 -17.82 13.46 -5.20
N GLN A 291 -18.32 12.76 -4.17
CA GLN A 291 -19.33 13.28 -3.25
C GLN A 291 -18.79 14.46 -2.44
N LYS A 292 -19.65 15.46 -2.21
CA LYS A 292 -19.38 16.62 -1.37
C LYS A 292 -20.31 16.58 -0.15
N TYR A 293 -19.80 17.04 0.99
CA TYR A 293 -20.53 17.06 2.27
C TYR A 293 -20.60 18.51 2.77
N PRO A 294 -21.38 19.39 2.12
CA PRO A 294 -21.34 20.84 2.37
C PRO A 294 -21.77 21.25 3.78
N HIS A 295 -22.42 20.36 4.53
CA HIS A 295 -22.85 20.56 5.91
C HIS A 295 -21.75 20.27 6.95
N LEU A 296 -20.63 19.66 6.53
CA LEU A 296 -19.51 19.28 7.38
C LEU A 296 -18.32 20.23 7.12
N PRO A 297 -17.91 21.09 8.08
CA PRO A 297 -16.80 22.02 7.88
C PRO A 297 -15.48 21.34 7.50
N ASP A 298 -15.26 20.15 8.04
CA ASP A 298 -14.06 19.32 7.88
C ASP A 298 -13.99 18.63 6.50
N GLU A 299 -15.01 18.79 5.66
CA GLU A 299 -15.07 18.25 4.29
C GLU A 299 -14.82 19.31 3.22
N SER A 300 -14.57 20.54 3.64
CA SER A 300 -14.19 21.64 2.75
C SER A 300 -12.81 21.39 2.13
N ASP A 301 -12.64 21.76 0.86
CA ASP A 301 -11.37 21.53 0.13
C ASP A 301 -10.18 22.16 0.88
N ARG A 302 -10.37 23.34 1.49
CA ARG A 302 -9.37 24.00 2.35
C ARG A 302 -9.01 23.19 3.60
N TYR A 303 -9.99 22.58 4.27
CA TYR A 303 -9.70 21.75 5.45
C TYR A 303 -8.92 20.51 5.04
N ILE A 304 -9.37 19.79 4.02
CA ILE A 304 -8.75 18.53 3.61
C ILE A 304 -7.32 18.76 3.09
N SER A 305 -7.10 19.71 2.18
CA SER A 305 -5.74 20.03 1.72
C SER A 305 -4.83 20.45 2.88
N GLY A 306 -5.35 21.22 3.85
CA GLY A 306 -4.60 21.59 5.05
C GLY A 306 -4.31 20.41 5.98
N LEU A 307 -5.22 19.44 6.09
CA LEU A 307 -5.01 18.20 6.85
C LEU A 307 -3.91 17.39 6.20
N VAL A 308 -4.06 17.07 4.92
CA VAL A 308 -3.13 16.24 4.13
C VAL A 308 -1.73 16.86 4.11
N GLN A 309 -1.61 18.18 3.88
CA GLN A 309 -0.31 18.85 3.97
C GLN A 309 0.39 18.56 5.31
N ARG A 310 -0.30 18.76 6.44
CA ARG A 310 0.30 18.58 7.77
C ARG A 310 0.55 17.13 8.18
N THR A 311 -0.29 16.19 7.73
CA THR A 311 -0.26 14.79 8.21
C THR A 311 0.32 13.81 7.20
N VAL A 312 0.64 14.25 5.98
CA VAL A 312 1.19 13.43 4.90
C VAL A 312 2.48 14.04 4.37
N PHE A 313 2.45 15.27 3.85
CA PHE A 313 3.60 15.89 3.18
C PHE A 313 4.62 16.56 4.13
N ASP A 314 4.16 17.22 5.19
CA ASP A 314 5.01 17.86 6.22
C ASP A 314 5.46 16.86 7.31
N ALA A 315 5.16 15.57 7.15
CA ALA A 315 5.40 14.52 8.14
C ALA A 315 6.83 13.96 8.07
N SER A 316 7.80 14.76 8.53
CA SER A 316 9.23 14.41 8.62
C SER A 316 9.60 13.61 9.88
#